data_AF-A0A9E5ISC5-F1
#
_entry.id   AF-A0A9E5ISC5-F1
#
_cell.length_a   1.000
_cell.length_b   1.000
_cell.length_c   1.000
_cell.angle_alpha   90.00
_cell.angle_beta   90.00
_cell.angle_gamma   90.00
#
_symmetry.space_group_name_H-M   'P 1'
#
loop_
_entity.id
_entity.type
_entity.pdbx_description
1 polymer ?
#
loop_
_entity_poly.entity_id
_entity_poly.type
_entity_poly.pdbx_seq_one_letter_code
_entity_poly.pdbx_strand_id
1 'polypeptide(L)'
;NGVLASLLVINFVILGLLILTVKPLARLAYVNPRILGLIILVLSFVGSYSAANSMYYVVITAIFGVLGLVCARANIPTIPLILGMVMGDTLEASLRQLLGRSDGSLEPFITRPVSLAMLIAILLILFWPLLMALTKRLKNPNV
;
A
#
# COMPACT_ATOMS: atom_id res chain seq x y z
N ASN A 1 13.52 28.20 -16.31
CA ASN A 1 14.16 27.35 -17.35
C ASN A 1 15.13 26.30 -16.79
N GLY A 2 15.80 26.50 -15.65
CA GLY A 2 16.66 25.47 -15.04
C GLY A 2 15.92 24.25 -14.44
N VAL A 3 14.72 24.44 -13.88
CA VAL A 3 13.95 23.35 -13.24
C VAL A 3 13.44 22.31 -14.25
N LEU A 4 12.99 22.74 -15.44
CA LEU A 4 12.59 21.83 -16.51
C LEU A 4 13.78 21.04 -17.04
N ALA A 5 14.95 21.69 -17.18
CA ALA A 5 16.18 21.02 -17.56
C ALA A 5 16.65 20.00 -16.50
N SER A 6 16.56 20.33 -15.21
CA SER A 6 16.94 19.40 -14.14
C SER A 6 15.98 18.21 -14.01
N LEU A 7 14.67 18.39 -14.27
CA LEU A 7 13.69 17.30 -14.32
C LEU A 7 13.94 16.34 -15.51
N LEU A 8 14.41 16.86 -16.65
CA LEU A 8 14.82 16.03 -17.78
C LEU A 8 16.09 15.25 -17.46
N VAL A 9 17.10 15.93 -16.91
CA VAL A 9 18.38 15.30 -16.55
C VAL A 9 18.17 14.22 -15.47
N ILE A 10 17.37 14.47 -14.44
CA ILE A 10 17.15 13.48 -13.36
C ILE A 10 16.39 12.25 -13.85
N ASN A 11 15.42 12.40 -14.76
CA ASN A 11 14.75 11.24 -15.36
C ASN A 11 15.70 10.39 -16.19
N PHE A 12 16.61 11.02 -16.95
CA PHE A 12 17.65 10.30 -17.67
C PHE A 12 18.59 9.52 -16.72
N VAL A 13 18.97 10.13 -15.60
CA VAL A 13 19.80 9.48 -14.57
C VAL A 13 19.04 8.33 -13.89
N ILE A 14 17.78 8.54 -13.50
CA ILE A 14 16.92 7.50 -12.91
C ILE A 14 16.76 6.34 -13.90
N LEU A 15 16.50 6.61 -15.18
CA LEU A 15 16.36 5.58 -16.21
C LEU A 15 17.65 4.76 -16.35
N GLY A 16 18.81 5.42 -16.41
CA GLY A 16 20.10 4.73 -16.46
C GLY A 16 20.34 3.85 -15.23
N LEU A 17 20.03 4.36 -14.03
CA LEU A 17 20.14 3.60 -12.78
C LEU A 17 19.16 2.43 -12.73
N LEU A 18 17.94 2.60 -13.25
CA LEU A 18 16.93 1.55 -13.32
C LEU A 18 17.38 0.41 -14.22
N ILE A 19 17.89 0.71 -15.42
CA ILE A 19 18.37 -0.31 -16.38
C ILE A 19 19.57 -1.08 -15.81
N LEU A 20 20.47 -0.40 -15.10
CA LEU A 20 21.63 -1.04 -14.48
C LEU A 20 21.23 -1.93 -13.28
N THR A 21 20.32 -1.46 -12.44
CA THR A 21 19.97 -2.08 -11.15
C THR A 21 18.87 -3.14 -11.28
N VAL A 22 17.98 -3.04 -12.27
CA VAL A 22 16.88 -4.00 -12.46
C VAL A 22 17.39 -5.40 -12.74
N LYS A 23 18.52 -5.55 -13.44
CA LYS A 23 19.11 -6.86 -13.78
C LYS A 23 19.51 -7.68 -12.53
N PRO A 24 20.35 -7.17 -11.62
CA PRO A 24 20.67 -7.89 -10.39
C PRO A 24 19.46 -8.05 -9.45
N LEU A 25 18.58 -7.04 -9.37
CA LEU A 25 17.41 -7.09 -8.49
C LEU A 25 16.38 -8.11 -8.96
N ALA A 26 16.14 -8.21 -10.28
CA ALA A 26 15.28 -9.24 -10.87
C ALA A 26 15.86 -10.64 -10.63
N ARG A 27 17.18 -10.80 -10.68
CA ARG A 27 17.84 -12.08 -10.40
C ARG A 27 17.57 -12.57 -8.97
N LEU A 28 17.45 -11.66 -8.01
CA LEU A 28 17.09 -11.98 -6.63
C LEU A 28 15.66 -12.54 -6.50
N ALA A 29 14.73 -12.08 -7.35
CA ALA A 29 13.35 -12.57 -7.37
C ALA A 29 13.20 -13.99 -7.92
N TYR A 30 14.18 -14.49 -8.68
CA TYR A 30 14.19 -15.87 -9.20
C TYR A 30 14.74 -16.90 -8.20
N VAL A 31 15.27 -16.47 -7.06
CA VAL A 31 15.73 -17.38 -6.00
C VAL A 31 14.53 -18.14 -5.42
N ASN A 32 14.76 -19.37 -4.97
CA ASN A 32 13.71 -20.20 -4.36
C ASN A 32 12.93 -19.38 -3.31
N PRO A 33 11.60 -19.24 -3.44
CA PRO A 33 10.79 -18.37 -2.59
C PRO A 33 10.89 -18.73 -1.10
N ARG A 34 11.20 -19.99 -0.77
CA ARG A 34 11.42 -20.42 0.61
C ARG A 34 12.67 -19.79 1.22
N ILE A 35 13.77 -19.75 0.45
CA ILE A 35 15.04 -19.16 0.91
C ILE A 35 14.91 -17.63 0.97
N LEU A 36 14.27 -17.04 -0.04
CA LEU A 36 14.02 -15.61 -0.09
C LEU A 36 13.17 -15.14 1.11
N GLY A 37 12.11 -15.88 1.44
CA GLY A 37 11.29 -15.61 2.62
C GLY A 37 12.07 -15.68 3.93
N LEU A 38 12.98 -16.65 4.09
CA LEU A 38 13.84 -16.75 5.27
C LEU A 38 14.79 -15.53 5.40
N ILE A 39 15.43 -15.14 4.30
CA ILE A 39 16.34 -13.98 4.28
C ILE A 39 15.57 -12.70 4.61
N ILE A 40 14.39 -12.49 4.01
CA ILE A 40 13.55 -11.32 4.28
C ILE A 40 13.13 -11.29 5.75
N LEU A 41 12.77 -12.43 6.34
CA LEU A 41 12.37 -12.54 7.73
C LEU A 41 13.51 -12.16 8.67
N VAL A 42 14.71 -12.70 8.46
CA VAL A 42 15.91 -12.32 9.24
C VAL A 42 16.22 -10.83 9.08
N LEU A 43 16.18 -10.32 7.85
CA LEU A 43 16.47 -8.92 7.55
C LEU A 43 15.44 -7.97 8.18
N SER A 44 14.17 -8.38 8.26
CA SER A 44 13.12 -7.62 8.93
C SER A 44 13.34 -7.52 10.44
N PHE A 45 13.79 -8.59 11.09
CA PHE A 45 14.17 -8.56 12.51
C PHE A 45 15.37 -7.63 12.76
N VAL A 46 16.42 -7.74 11.93
CA VAL A 46 17.59 -6.86 12.00
C VAL A 46 17.20 -5.39 11.75
N GLY A 47 16.35 -5.13 10.76
CA GLY A 47 15.87 -3.78 10.45
C GLY A 47 15.06 -3.16 11.59
N SER A 48 14.18 -3.95 12.22
CA SER A 48 13.38 -3.49 13.37
C SER A 48 14.24 -3.17 14.58
N TYR A 49 15.27 -3.98 14.83
CA TYR A 49 16.23 -3.71 15.90
C TYR A 49 17.05 -2.45 15.61
N SER A 50 17.51 -2.27 14.37
CA SER A 50 18.32 -1.11 13.94
C SER A 50 17.54 0.21 14.01
N ALA A 51 16.26 0.21 13.62
CA ALA A 51 15.44 1.42 13.56
C ALA A 51 15.23 2.10 14.92
N ALA A 52 15.13 1.32 15.99
CA ALA A 52 14.78 1.84 17.31
C ALA A 52 15.74 1.45 18.43
N ASN A 53 16.81 0.70 18.13
CA ASN A 53 17.81 0.19 19.09
C ASN A 53 17.17 -0.44 20.35
N SER A 54 15.98 -1.03 20.21
CA SER A 54 15.22 -1.55 21.34
C SER A 54 14.58 -2.89 21.00
N MET A 55 14.73 -3.83 21.93
CA MET A 55 14.17 -5.19 21.82
C MET A 55 12.64 -5.18 21.74
N TYR A 56 11.99 -4.13 22.24
CA TYR A 56 10.53 -3.99 22.19
C TYR A 56 9.99 -4.03 20.75
N TYR A 57 10.65 -3.34 19.81
CA TYR A 57 10.23 -3.33 18.41
C TYR A 57 10.46 -4.68 17.72
N VAL A 58 11.48 -5.44 18.14
CA VAL A 58 11.73 -6.80 17.65
C VAL A 58 10.58 -7.73 18.04
N VAL A 59 10.08 -7.62 19.27
CA VAL A 59 8.92 -8.41 19.75
C VAL A 59 7.65 -8.03 18.98
N ILE A 60 7.41 -6.74 18.75
CA ILE A 60 6.27 -6.29 17.93
C ILE A 60 6.37 -6.86 16.51
N THR A 61 7.55 -6.78 15.88
CA THR A 61 7.78 -7.34 14.55
C THR A 61 7.57 -8.85 14.51
N ALA A 62 7.93 -9.58 15.58
CA ALA A 62 7.65 -11.02 15.67
C ALA A 62 6.14 -11.29 15.68
N ILE A 63 5.38 -10.56 16.51
CA ILE A 63 3.92 -10.69 16.62
C ILE A 63 3.26 -10.36 15.27
N PHE A 64 3.62 -9.24 14.65
CA PHE A 64 3.09 -8.84 13.35
C PHE A 64 3.53 -9.77 12.21
N GLY A 65 4.72 -10.36 12.29
CA GLY A 65 5.18 -11.39 11.36
C GLY A 65 4.31 -12.66 11.42
N VAL A 66 3.94 -13.09 12.63
CA VAL A 66 2.99 -14.20 12.84
C VAL A 66 1.59 -13.83 12.34
N LEU A 67 1.09 -12.62 12.65
CA LEU A 67 -0.19 -12.13 12.12
C LEU A 67 -0.19 -12.10 10.58
N GLY A 68 0.91 -11.67 9.96
CA GLY A 68 1.09 -11.71 8.51
C GLY A 68 0.99 -13.12 7.94
N LEU A 69 1.51 -14.13 8.66
CA LEU A 69 1.37 -15.54 8.28
C LEU A 69 -0.08 -16.01 8.35
N VAL A 70 -0.84 -15.57 9.37
CA VAL A 70 -2.27 -15.86 9.50
C VAL A 70 -3.07 -15.22 8.36
N CYS A 71 -2.79 -13.95 8.03
CA CYS A 71 -3.41 -13.26 6.90
C CYS A 71 -3.13 -13.96 5.56
N ALA A 72 -1.89 -14.44 5.37
CA ALA A 72 -1.52 -15.22 4.19
C ALA A 72 -2.31 -16.54 4.10
N ARG A 73 -2.58 -17.21 5.24
CA ARG A 73 -3.44 -18.41 5.28
C ARG A 73 -4.91 -18.09 5.01
N ALA A 74 -5.37 -16.90 5.40
CA ALA A 74 -6.73 -16.42 5.13
C ALA A 74 -6.96 -15.95 3.67
N ASN A 75 -5.95 -16.08 2.79
CA ASN A 75 -5.96 -15.51 1.43
C ASN A 75 -6.26 -14.00 1.40
N ILE A 76 -5.99 -13.30 2.50
CA ILE A 76 -6.08 -11.84 2.52
C ILE A 76 -4.85 -11.32 1.77
N PRO A 77 -5.03 -10.54 0.69
CA PRO A 77 -3.90 -10.05 -0.07
C PRO A 77 -3.09 -9.08 0.80
N THR A 78 -1.88 -9.49 1.16
CA THR A 78 -0.99 -8.74 2.08
C THR A 78 -0.51 -7.42 1.48
N ILE A 79 -0.40 -7.35 0.15
CA ILE A 79 0.07 -6.16 -0.58
C ILE A 79 -0.91 -4.97 -0.38
N PRO A 80 -2.23 -5.11 -0.64
CA PRO A 80 -3.23 -4.09 -0.29
C PRO A 80 -3.22 -3.64 1.17
N LEU A 81 -2.97 -4.57 2.10
CA LEU A 81 -2.92 -4.24 3.53
C LEU A 81 -1.78 -3.26 3.83
N ILE A 82 -0.59 -3.54 3.31
CA ILE A 82 0.59 -2.68 3.49
C ILE A 82 0.39 -1.35 2.77
N LEU A 83 -0.13 -1.36 1.54
CA LEU A 83 -0.45 -0.15 0.80
C LEU A 83 -1.45 0.71 1.56
N GLY A 84 -2.52 0.12 2.11
CA GLY A 84 -3.50 0.83 2.94
C GLY A 84 -2.89 1.42 4.20
N MET A 85 -1.99 0.69 4.88
CA MET A 85 -1.29 1.19 6.06
C MET A 85 -0.43 2.42 5.75
N VAL A 86 0.42 2.35 4.72
CA VAL A 86 1.33 3.45 4.35
C VAL A 86 0.57 4.64 3.77
N MET A 87 -0.50 4.38 3.02
CA MET A 87 -1.36 5.43 2.45
C MET A 87 -2.31 6.04 3.49
N GLY A 88 -2.48 5.40 4.66
CA GLY A 88 -3.36 5.88 5.72
C GLY A 88 -2.95 7.26 6.23
N ASP A 89 -1.66 7.43 6.53
CA ASP A 89 -1.12 8.69 7.05
C ASP A 89 -1.28 9.84 6.05
N THR A 90 -1.03 9.58 4.76
CA THR A 90 -1.17 10.58 3.70
C THR A 90 -2.64 10.91 3.43
N LEU A 91 -3.53 9.92 3.51
CA LEU A 91 -4.96 10.11 3.41
C LEU A 91 -5.50 10.94 4.57
N GLU A 92 -5.08 10.65 5.80
CA GLU A 92 -5.49 11.39 6.99
C GLU A 92 -4.95 12.83 6.99
N ALA A 93 -3.70 13.03 6.55
CA ALA A 93 -3.13 14.36 6.36
C ALA A 93 -3.91 15.16 5.32
N SER A 94 -4.25 14.53 4.18
CA SER A 94 -5.06 15.17 3.13
C SER A 94 -6.46 15.49 3.63
N LEU A 95 -7.09 14.59 4.39
CA LEU A 95 -8.41 14.82 4.98
C LEU A 95 -8.38 15.97 6.00
N ARG A 96 -7.38 16.00 6.89
CA ARG A 96 -7.17 17.11 7.83
C ARG A 96 -6.94 18.44 7.10
N GLN A 97 -6.14 18.44 6.04
CA GLN A 97 -5.90 19.63 5.22
C GLN A 97 -7.18 20.13 4.55
N LEU A 98 -8.02 19.22 4.04
CA LEU A 98 -9.30 19.55 3.42
C LEU A 98 -10.30 20.12 4.44
N LEU A 99 -10.44 19.48 5.61
CA LEU A 99 -11.34 19.91 6.68
C LEU A 99 -10.87 21.23 7.32
N GLY A 100 -9.56 21.40 7.51
CA GLY A 100 -8.97 22.63 8.03
C GLY A 100 -9.07 23.81 7.07
N ARG A 101 -9.16 23.57 5.76
CA ARG A 101 -9.41 24.61 4.75
C ARG A 101 -10.88 24.97 4.60
N SER A 102 -11.78 24.19 5.17
CA SER A 102 -13.23 24.28 4.97
C SER A 102 -13.99 24.60 6.26
N ASP A 103 -13.28 25.08 7.30
CA ASP A 103 -13.83 25.39 8.63
C ASP A 103 -14.72 24.26 9.20
N GLY A 104 -14.36 23.01 8.95
CA GLY A 104 -15.10 21.83 9.44
C GLY A 104 -16.39 21.51 8.69
N SER A 105 -16.75 22.22 7.61
CA SER A 105 -17.92 21.91 6.78
C SER A 105 -17.61 20.85 5.71
N LEU A 106 -18.50 19.86 5.54
CA LEU A 106 -18.43 18.86 4.47
C LEU A 106 -18.98 19.38 3.12
N GLU A 107 -19.44 20.63 3.07
CA GLU A 107 -19.92 21.29 1.85
C GLU A 107 -18.96 21.28 0.65
N PRO A 108 -17.61 21.33 0.81
CA PRO A 108 -16.68 21.23 -0.32
C PRO A 108 -16.75 19.90 -1.07
N PHE A 109 -17.15 18.82 -0.40
CA PHE A 109 -17.30 17.50 -1.04
C PHE A 109 -18.47 17.47 -2.03
N ILE A 110 -19.49 18.31 -1.81
CA ILE A 110 -20.67 18.41 -2.69
C ILE A 110 -20.51 19.53 -3.71
N THR A 111 -19.93 20.67 -3.32
CA THR A 111 -19.77 21.83 -4.20
C THR A 111 -18.68 21.66 -5.26
N ARG A 112 -17.67 20.81 -5.02
CA ARG A 112 -16.63 20.50 -6.02
C ARG A 112 -17.01 19.25 -6.83
N PRO A 113 -17.39 19.37 -8.12
CA PRO A 113 -17.87 18.24 -8.92
C PRO A 113 -16.84 17.11 -9.06
N VAL A 114 -15.55 17.42 -9.00
CA VAL A 114 -14.47 16.42 -9.03
C VAL A 114 -14.42 15.59 -7.74
N SER A 115 -14.67 16.21 -6.58
CA SER A 115 -14.68 15.49 -5.29
C SER A 115 -15.89 14.55 -5.20
N LEU A 116 -17.06 15.03 -5.64
CA LEU A 116 -18.28 14.23 -5.71
C LEU A 116 -18.14 13.03 -6.66
N ALA A 117 -17.55 13.24 -7.84
CA ALA A 117 -17.29 12.16 -8.79
C ALA A 117 -16.34 11.08 -8.22
N MET A 118 -15.27 11.51 -7.52
CA MET A 118 -14.35 10.58 -6.86
C MET A 118 -15.01 9.84 -5.69
N LEU A 119 -15.84 10.50 -4.90
CA LEU A 119 -16.58 9.88 -3.79
C LEU A 119 -17.55 8.80 -4.31
N ILE A 120 -18.30 9.11 -5.37
CA ILE A 120 -19.17 8.13 -6.03
C ILE A 120 -18.34 6.97 -6.60
N ALA A 121 -17.21 7.23 -7.25
CA ALA A 121 -16.34 6.18 -7.78
C ALA A 121 -15.79 5.26 -6.68
N ILE A 122 -15.38 5.81 -5.52
CA ILE A 122 -14.93 5.04 -4.36
C ILE A 122 -16.06 4.15 -3.83
N LEU A 123 -17.26 4.71 -3.65
CA LEU A 123 -18.42 3.92 -3.22
C LEU A 123 -18.74 2.81 -4.22
N LEU A 124 -18.74 3.11 -5.51
CA LEU A 124 -18.97 2.10 -6.55
C LEU A 124 -17.92 0.98 -6.48
N ILE A 125 -16.63 1.29 -6.40
CA ILE A 125 -15.55 0.28 -6.34
C ILE A 125 -15.62 -0.53 -5.05
N LEU A 126 -15.94 0.09 -3.92
CA LEU A 126 -16.06 -0.58 -2.62
C LEU A 126 -17.26 -1.54 -2.59
N PHE A 127 -18.40 -1.10 -3.13
CA PHE A 127 -19.63 -1.90 -3.16
C PHE A 127 -19.69 -2.88 -4.33
N TRP A 128 -18.90 -2.70 -5.39
CA TRP A 128 -18.83 -3.62 -6.53
C TRP A 128 -18.56 -5.08 -6.14
N PRO A 129 -17.50 -5.41 -5.36
CA PRO A 129 -17.25 -6.78 -4.93
C PRO A 129 -18.31 -7.29 -3.95
N LEU A 130 -18.89 -6.42 -3.10
CA LEU A 130 -19.93 -6.80 -2.13
C LEU A 130 -21.26 -7.14 -2.83
N LEU A 131 -21.67 -6.33 -3.82
CA LEU A 131 -22.86 -6.55 -4.65
C LEU A 131 -22.71 -7.79 -5.52
N MET A 132 -21.52 -8.03 -6.10
CA MET A 132 -21.22 -9.28 -6.83
C MET A 132 -21.22 -10.51 -5.91
N ALA A 133 -20.74 -10.39 -4.66
CA ALA A 133 -20.76 -11.49 -3.70
C ALA A 133 -22.19 -11.82 -3.23
N LEU A 134 -23.04 -10.82 -3.00
CA LEU A 134 -24.45 -10.98 -2.64
C LEU A 134 -25.28 -11.57 -3.80
N THR A 135 -25.08 -11.08 -5.02
CA THR A 135 -25.79 -11.60 -6.21
C THR A 135 -25.33 -13.00 -6.62
N LYS A 136 -24.05 -13.37 -6.43
CA LYS A 136 -23.59 -14.76 -6.60
C LYS A 136 -24.20 -15.72 -5.57
N ARG A 137 -24.40 -15.29 -4.33
CA ARG A 137 -25.06 -16.11 -3.29
C ARG A 137 -26.55 -16.32 -3.54
N LEU A 138 -27.22 -15.40 -4.23
CA LEU A 138 -28.63 -15.55 -4.63
C LEU A 138 -28.82 -16.36 -5.93
N LYS A 139 -27.82 -16.41 -6.82
CA LYS A 139 -27.91 -17.12 -8.10
C LYS A 139 -27.53 -18.62 -8.04
N ASN A 140 -26.93 -19.11 -6.95
CA ASN A 140 -26.62 -20.53 -6.83
C ASN A 140 -27.02 -21.12 -5.45
N PRO A 141 -28.30 -21.49 -5.26
CA PRO A 141 -28.73 -22.28 -4.11
C PRO A 141 -28.48 -23.79 -4.23
N ASN A 142 -28.04 -24.33 -5.39
CA ASN A 142 -27.89 -25.78 -5.57
C ASN A 142 -26.66 -26.16 -6.41
N VAL A 143 -25.52 -26.39 -5.75
CA VAL A 143 -24.65 -27.59 -5.85
C VAL A 143 -23.53 -27.49 -4.81
#